data_AF-A0A954W067-F1
#
_entry.id   AF-A0A954W067-F1
#
_cell.length_a   1.000
_cell.length_b   1.000
_cell.length_c   1.000
_cell.angle_alpha   90.00
_cell.angle_beta   90.00
_cell.angle_gamma   90.00
#
_symmetry.space_group_name_H-M   'P 1'
#
loop_
_entity.id
_entity.type
_entity.pdbx_description
1 polymer ?
#
loop_
_entity_poly.entity_id
_entity_poly.type
_entity_poly.pdbx_seq_one_letter_code
_entity_poly.pdbx_strand_id
1 'polypeptide(L)'
;MAVVERTKIRREDLKEGENLCEHCTAKCCRYFALPIDTPTEWSDFEFIRWYLLHEHATVFVEGEDWYLMVHTVCKHLQDDHRCGIYETRPQICRDYTTENCEYDDDWTYDMYFETPEQIYEYAEAVLPARRGQGIRSRKPNLLPVLH
;
A
#
# COMPACT_ATOMS: atom_id res chain seq x y z
N MET A 1 -12.24 -12.10 30.20
CA MET A 1 -11.54 -13.07 29.34
C MET A 1 -10.07 -12.73 29.40
N ALA A 2 -9.20 -13.66 29.77
CA ALA A 2 -7.77 -13.40 29.87
C ALA A 2 -7.24 -13.08 28.47
N VAL A 3 -6.62 -11.91 28.31
CA VAL A 3 -5.86 -11.59 27.10
C VAL A 3 -4.62 -12.47 27.16
N VAL A 4 -4.64 -13.57 26.40
CA VAL A 4 -3.44 -14.38 26.19
C VAL A 4 -2.53 -13.52 25.32
N GLU A 5 -1.47 -12.97 25.90
CA GLU A 5 -0.36 -12.37 25.17
C GLU A 5 0.19 -13.44 24.21
N ARG A 6 -0.23 -13.38 22.95
CA ARG A 6 0.33 -14.22 21.90
C ARG A 6 1.66 -13.60 21.53
N THR A 7 2.75 -14.13 22.07
CA THR A 7 4.09 -13.81 21.60
C THR A 7 4.16 -14.14 20.12
N LYS A 8 4.47 -13.14 19.29
CA LYS A 8 4.68 -13.32 17.85
C LYS A 8 5.81 -14.35 17.63
N ILE A 9 5.55 -15.40 16.87
CA ILE A 9 6.59 -16.38 16.53
C ILE A 9 7.51 -15.76 15.48
N ARG A 10 8.82 -16.00 15.56
CA ARG A 10 9.74 -15.62 14.49
C ARG A 10 9.93 -16.81 13.55
N ARG A 11 10.26 -16.55 12.30
CA ARG A 11 10.49 -17.61 11.30
C ARG A 11 11.53 -18.64 11.75
N GLU A 12 12.59 -18.20 12.43
CA GLU A 12 13.63 -19.05 13.00
C GLU A 12 13.14 -20.02 14.10
N ASP A 13 11.99 -19.73 14.71
CA ASP A 13 11.39 -20.51 15.77
C ASP A 13 10.36 -21.54 15.24
N LEU A 14 10.05 -21.55 13.93
CA LEU A 14 9.14 -22.52 13.31
C LEU A 14 9.78 -23.91 13.23
N LYS A 15 9.01 -24.95 13.59
CA LYS A 15 9.46 -26.33 13.42
C LYS A 15 9.32 -26.78 11.97
N GLU A 16 10.03 -27.86 11.64
CA GLU A 16 9.91 -28.51 10.33
C GLU A 16 8.45 -28.91 10.04
N GLY A 17 7.91 -28.40 8.93
CA GLY A 17 6.54 -28.64 8.50
C GLY A 17 5.48 -27.68 9.07
N GLU A 18 5.83 -26.80 10.00
CA GLU A 18 4.92 -25.73 10.46
C GLU A 18 4.85 -24.60 9.43
N ASN A 19 3.67 -23.98 9.30
CA ASN A 19 3.43 -22.90 8.35
C ASN A 19 3.23 -21.57 9.09
N LEU A 20 4.00 -20.55 8.71
CA LEU A 20 3.95 -19.21 9.30
C LEU A 20 2.53 -18.61 9.33
N CYS A 21 1.72 -18.88 8.31
CA CYS A 21 0.35 -18.39 8.22
C CYS A 21 -0.55 -18.89 9.35
N GLU A 22 -0.23 -20.02 10.00
CA GLU A 22 -0.99 -20.53 11.16
C GLU A 22 -0.82 -19.65 12.41
N HIS A 23 0.19 -18.78 12.42
CA HIS A 23 0.50 -17.86 13.51
C HIS A 23 0.21 -16.39 13.14
N CYS A 24 -0.31 -16.15 11.93
CA CYS A 24 -0.65 -14.84 11.41
C CYS A 24 -2.11 -14.48 11.67
N THR A 25 -2.42 -13.18 11.78
CA THR A 25 -3.81 -12.66 11.88
C THR A 25 -4.47 -12.48 10.49
N ALA A 26 -4.03 -13.28 9.52
CA ALA A 26 -4.41 -13.27 8.11
C ALA A 26 -4.27 -11.90 7.43
N LYS A 27 -3.12 -11.23 7.61
CA LYS A 27 -2.87 -9.89 7.03
C LYS A 27 -3.14 -9.86 5.51
N CYS A 28 -2.56 -10.81 4.76
CA CYS A 28 -2.75 -10.94 3.30
C CYS A 28 -4.18 -11.27 2.83
N CYS A 29 -5.10 -11.65 3.72
CA CYS A 29 -6.53 -11.87 3.39
C CYS A 29 -7.41 -10.65 3.70
N ARG A 30 -6.81 -9.53 4.13
CA ARG A 30 -7.50 -8.28 4.50
C ARG A 30 -7.31 -7.15 3.50
N TYR A 31 -6.64 -7.43 2.39
CA TYR A 31 -6.52 -6.55 1.24
C TYR A 31 -6.29 -7.38 -0.02
N PHE A 32 -6.37 -6.74 -1.17
CA PHE A 32 -5.74 -7.23 -2.39
C PHE A 32 -4.94 -6.09 -3.02
N ALA A 33 -3.84 -6.44 -3.70
CA ALA A 33 -3.01 -5.50 -4.43
C ALA A 33 -2.97 -5.90 -5.90
N LEU A 34 -3.07 -4.91 -6.78
CA LEU A 34 -2.98 -5.09 -8.23
C LEU A 34 -1.85 -4.21 -8.77
N PRO A 35 -1.01 -4.75 -9.68
CA PRO A 35 -0.03 -3.92 -10.36
C PRO A 35 -0.77 -2.86 -11.19
N ILE A 36 -0.25 -1.64 -11.16
CA ILE A 36 -0.66 -0.53 -12.02
C ILE A 36 0.53 -0.08 -12.83
N ASP A 37 0.27 0.58 -13.97
CA ASP A 37 1.35 1.12 -14.79
C ASP A 37 2.14 2.18 -14.02
N THR A 38 3.47 2.17 -14.17
CA THR A 38 4.37 3.18 -13.58
C THR A 38 3.98 4.57 -14.09
N PRO A 39 3.64 5.54 -13.22
CA PRO A 39 3.20 6.86 -13.65
C PRO A 39 4.37 7.66 -14.23
N THR A 40 4.19 8.25 -15.40
CA THR A 40 5.23 9.00 -16.13
C THR A 40 4.83 10.43 -16.47
N GLU A 41 3.53 10.71 -16.49
CA GLU A 41 2.99 12.04 -16.77
C GLU A 41 1.97 12.49 -15.73
N TRP A 42 1.66 13.79 -15.75
CA TRP A 42 0.71 14.40 -14.80
C TRP A 42 -0.66 13.71 -14.77
N SER A 43 -1.14 13.22 -15.91
CA SER A 43 -2.40 12.46 -16.03
C SER A 43 -2.40 11.21 -15.15
N ASP A 44 -1.27 10.47 -15.17
CA ASP A 44 -1.12 9.22 -14.45
C ASP A 44 -1.21 9.46 -12.93
N PHE A 45 -0.53 10.50 -12.45
CA PHE A 45 -0.60 10.88 -11.03
C PHE A 45 -1.99 11.39 -10.62
N GLU A 46 -2.76 12.03 -11.51
CA GLU A 46 -4.15 12.39 -11.20
C GLU A 46 -5.08 11.16 -11.13
N PHE A 47 -4.81 10.08 -11.89
CA PHE A 47 -5.52 8.81 -11.71
C PHE A 47 -5.20 8.18 -10.35
N ILE A 48 -3.93 8.16 -9.96
CA ILE A 48 -3.50 7.64 -8.65
C ILE A 48 -4.13 8.47 -7.53
N ARG A 49 -4.11 9.80 -7.67
CA ARG A 49 -4.78 10.71 -6.74
C ARG A 49 -6.27 10.42 -6.63
N TRP A 50 -6.95 10.13 -7.75
CA TRP A 50 -8.35 9.74 -7.74
C TRP A 50 -8.59 8.42 -7.00
N TYR A 51 -7.70 7.43 -7.10
CA TYR A 51 -7.78 6.20 -6.29
C TYR A 51 -7.77 6.53 -4.80
N LEU A 52 -6.80 7.34 -4.36
CA LEU A 52 -6.58 7.72 -2.96
C LEU A 52 -7.68 8.62 -2.36
N LEU A 53 -8.65 9.09 -3.16
CA LEU A 53 -9.86 9.75 -2.65
C LEU A 53 -10.85 8.77 -2.00
N HIS A 54 -10.64 7.46 -2.14
CA HIS A 54 -11.51 6.42 -1.58
C HIS A 54 -10.92 5.86 -0.28
N GLU A 55 -11.77 5.67 0.73
CA GLU A 55 -11.40 5.33 2.13
C GLU A 55 -10.51 4.09 2.30
N HIS A 56 -10.52 3.17 1.34
CA HIS A 56 -9.84 1.89 1.44
C HIS A 56 -8.78 1.70 0.36
N ALA A 57 -8.29 2.77 -0.25
CA ALA A 57 -7.26 2.72 -1.28
C ALA A 57 -5.93 3.28 -0.76
N THR A 58 -4.85 2.55 -1.00
CA THR A 58 -3.47 2.99 -0.80
C THR A 58 -2.64 2.58 -1.99
N VAL A 59 -1.54 3.26 -2.28
CA VAL A 59 -0.66 2.92 -3.40
C VAL A 59 0.75 2.76 -2.88
N PHE A 60 1.44 1.71 -3.30
CA PHE A 60 2.80 1.44 -2.86
C PHE A 60 3.71 1.08 -4.01
N VAL A 61 5.02 1.19 -3.77
CA VAL A 61 6.07 0.90 -4.73
C VAL A 61 7.04 -0.10 -4.13
N GLU A 62 7.40 -1.10 -4.93
CA GLU A 62 8.43 -2.10 -4.63
C GLU A 62 9.32 -2.25 -5.87
N GLY A 63 10.59 -1.83 -5.76
CA GLY A 63 11.49 -1.69 -6.89
C GLY A 63 10.99 -0.65 -7.91
N GLU A 64 10.69 -1.10 -9.12
CA GLU A 64 10.14 -0.27 -10.20
C GLU A 64 8.62 -0.41 -10.36
N ASP A 65 8.01 -1.35 -9.62
CA ASP A 65 6.62 -1.76 -9.77
C ASP A 65 5.71 -0.96 -8.83
N TRP A 66 4.59 -0.50 -9.39
CA TRP A 66 3.56 0.25 -8.67
C TRP A 66 2.34 -0.63 -8.42
N TYR A 67 1.76 -0.51 -7.24
CA TYR A 67 0.60 -1.32 -6.86
C TYR A 67 -0.51 -0.45 -6.27
N LEU A 68 -1.74 -0.67 -6.73
CA LEU A 68 -2.94 -0.23 -6.05
C LEU A 68 -3.37 -1.30 -5.06
N MET A 69 -3.41 -0.93 -3.78
CA MET A 69 -3.88 -1.79 -2.70
C MET A 69 -5.25 -1.34 -2.22
N VAL A 70 -6.19 -2.28 -2.18
CA VAL A 70 -7.55 -2.06 -1.67
C VAL A 70 -7.74 -2.85 -0.37
N HIS A 71 -7.98 -2.13 0.71
CA HIS A 71 -8.19 -2.66 2.06
C HIS A 71 -9.61 -3.20 2.20
N THR A 72 -9.76 -4.51 2.05
CA THR A 72 -11.04 -5.19 2.19
C THR A 72 -10.87 -6.64 2.60
N VAL A 73 -11.77 -7.12 3.46
CA VAL A 73 -11.67 -8.47 4.02
C VAL A 73 -12.19 -9.51 3.03
N CYS A 74 -11.40 -10.55 2.78
CA CYS A 74 -11.81 -11.70 2.00
C CYS A 74 -13.08 -12.34 2.58
N LYS A 75 -14.08 -12.57 1.72
CA LYS A 75 -15.39 -13.13 2.11
C LYS A 75 -15.31 -14.55 2.68
N HIS A 76 -14.20 -15.26 2.47
CA HIS A 76 -13.99 -16.62 2.95
C HIS A 76 -13.07 -16.70 4.18
N LEU A 77 -12.59 -15.57 4.70
CA LEU A 77 -11.80 -15.53 5.92
C LEU A 77 -12.66 -15.94 7.12
N GLN A 78 -12.20 -16.93 7.89
CA GLN A 78 -12.87 -17.43 9.08
C GLN A 78 -12.37 -16.73 10.35
N ASP A 79 -13.10 -16.90 11.46
CA ASP A 79 -12.79 -16.30 12.77
C ASP A 79 -11.45 -16.77 13.35
N ASP A 80 -10.98 -17.96 12.95
CA ASP A 80 -9.69 -18.53 13.32
C ASP A 80 -8.53 -18.08 12.41
N HIS A 81 -8.78 -17.10 11.53
CA HIS A 81 -7.83 -16.55 10.55
C HIS A 81 -7.42 -17.54 9.45
N ARG A 82 -8.19 -18.61 9.22
CA ARG A 82 -7.96 -19.56 8.12
C ARG A 82 -8.90 -19.30 6.94
N CYS A 83 -8.49 -19.79 5.76
CA CYS A 83 -9.28 -19.69 4.54
C CYS A 83 -10.36 -20.79 4.50
N GLY A 84 -11.63 -20.40 4.44
CA GLY A 84 -12.76 -21.34 4.37
C GLY A 84 -12.90 -22.09 3.03
N ILE A 85 -12.13 -21.70 2.00
CA ILE A 85 -12.09 -22.35 0.68
C ILE A 85 -10.69 -22.79 0.28
N TYR A 86 -9.86 -23.19 1.25
CA TYR A 86 -8.43 -23.49 1.03
C TYR A 86 -8.18 -24.43 -0.17
N GLU A 87 -8.95 -25.52 -0.26
CA GLU A 87 -8.79 -26.51 -1.33
C GLU A 87 -9.27 -26.04 -2.70
N THR A 88 -10.17 -25.06 -2.76
CA THR A 88 -10.79 -24.53 -3.98
C THR A 88 -10.39 -23.07 -4.26
N ARG A 89 -9.37 -22.56 -3.56
CA ARG A 89 -8.88 -21.18 -3.70
C ARG A 89 -8.44 -20.88 -5.14
N PRO A 90 -8.58 -19.61 -5.59
CA PRO A 90 -8.06 -19.17 -6.88
C PRO A 90 -6.55 -19.36 -7.00
N GLN A 91 -6.04 -19.45 -8.24
CA GLN A 91 -4.62 -19.72 -8.50
C GLN A 91 -3.68 -18.68 -7.85
N ILE A 92 -4.03 -17.39 -7.90
CA ILE A 92 -3.25 -16.32 -7.24
C ILE A 92 -3.03 -16.57 -5.74
N CYS A 93 -4.02 -17.16 -5.04
CA CYS A 93 -3.87 -17.52 -3.63
C CYS A 93 -3.05 -18.80 -3.43
N ARG A 94 -2.95 -19.66 -4.45
CA ARG A 94 -2.11 -20.88 -4.42
C ARG A 94 -0.65 -20.54 -4.65
N ASP A 95 -0.39 -19.54 -5.49
CA ASP A 95 0.96 -19.10 -5.87
C ASP A 95 1.63 -18.26 -4.77
N TYR A 96 0.87 -17.83 -3.77
CA TYR A 96 1.40 -17.09 -2.62
C TYR A 96 2.47 -17.90 -1.87
N THR A 97 3.63 -17.28 -1.64
CA THR A 97 4.72 -17.82 -0.83
C THR A 97 4.92 -16.98 0.42
N THR A 98 5.60 -17.54 1.43
CA THR A 98 5.96 -16.77 2.62
C THR A 98 7.34 -16.12 2.52
N GLU A 99 8.05 -16.21 1.39
CA GLU A 99 9.46 -15.80 1.30
C GLU A 99 9.67 -14.32 1.68
N ASN A 100 8.84 -13.41 1.15
CA ASN A 100 8.85 -11.98 1.46
C ASN A 100 7.55 -11.56 2.16
N CYS A 101 7.18 -12.27 3.22
CA CYS A 101 5.91 -12.04 3.91
C CYS A 101 5.98 -10.86 4.90
N GLU A 102 5.01 -9.93 4.81
CA GLU A 102 4.78 -8.83 5.78
C GLU A 102 4.51 -9.30 7.24
N TYR A 103 4.40 -10.61 7.47
CA TYR A 103 4.40 -11.15 8.81
C TYR A 103 5.74 -10.90 9.49
N ASP A 104 6.86 -11.04 8.78
CA ASP A 104 8.18 -10.71 9.31
C ASP A 104 8.33 -9.17 9.32
N ASP A 105 8.75 -8.59 10.45
CA ASP A 105 8.74 -7.11 10.64
C ASP A 105 9.82 -6.38 9.82
N ASP A 106 10.63 -7.13 9.06
CA ASP A 106 11.74 -6.59 8.27
C ASP A 106 11.29 -6.06 6.89
N TRP A 107 9.98 -6.07 6.61
CA TRP A 107 9.44 -5.66 5.33
C TRP A 107 9.01 -4.18 5.34
N THR A 108 9.56 -3.40 4.42
CA THR A 108 9.25 -1.98 4.23
C THR A 108 9.05 -1.67 2.76
N TYR A 109 7.99 -0.93 2.43
CA TYR A 109 7.78 -0.37 1.09
C TYR A 109 8.87 0.64 0.73
N ASP A 110 9.24 0.75 -0.55
CA ASP A 110 10.09 1.85 -1.03
C ASP A 110 9.35 3.18 -0.94
N MET A 111 8.06 3.17 -1.32
CA MET A 111 7.13 4.28 -1.14
C MET A 111 5.74 3.76 -0.77
N TYR A 112 5.03 4.51 0.07
CA TYR A 112 3.68 4.21 0.52
C TYR A 112 2.84 5.49 0.57
N PHE A 113 1.78 5.55 -0.24
CA PHE A 113 0.89 6.69 -0.39
C PHE A 113 -0.50 6.33 0.14
N GLU A 114 -0.96 7.09 1.13
CA GLU A 114 -2.25 6.92 1.79
C GLU A 114 -3.21 8.07 1.50
N THR A 115 -2.68 9.21 1.05
CA THR A 115 -3.45 10.43 0.85
C THR A 115 -3.26 11.01 -0.55
N PRO A 116 -4.28 11.65 -1.11
CA PRO A 116 -4.18 12.31 -2.40
C PRO A 116 -3.16 13.46 -2.40
N GLU A 117 -2.87 14.07 -1.25
CA GLU A 117 -1.85 15.10 -1.09
C GLU A 117 -0.44 14.54 -1.27
N GLN A 118 -0.11 13.41 -0.63
CA GLN A 118 1.23 12.80 -0.73
C GLN A 118 1.62 12.49 -2.18
N ILE A 119 0.70 11.91 -2.96
CA ILE A 119 1.00 11.58 -4.36
C ILE A 119 1.10 12.84 -5.24
N TYR A 120 0.31 13.88 -4.93
CA TYR A 120 0.38 15.14 -5.65
C TYR A 120 1.71 15.87 -5.39
N GLU A 121 2.16 15.91 -4.14
CA GLU A 121 3.47 16.48 -3.76
C GLU A 121 4.62 15.71 -4.39
N TYR A 122 4.54 14.37 -4.43
CA TYR A 122 5.51 13.54 -5.11
C TYR A 122 5.57 13.86 -6.62
N ALA A 123 4.41 13.97 -7.28
CA ALA A 123 4.32 14.35 -8.69
C ALA A 123 4.95 15.72 -8.96
N GLU A 124 4.70 16.72 -8.10
CA GLU A 124 5.34 18.05 -8.18
C GLU A 124 6.86 17.99 -8.07
N ALA A 125 7.42 17.04 -7.31
CA ALA A 125 8.85 16.90 -7.11
C ALA A 125 9.55 16.17 -8.27
N VAL A 126 8.90 15.17 -8.87
CA VAL A 126 9.53 14.30 -9.90
C VAL A 126 9.23 14.71 -11.34
N LEU A 127 8.13 15.44 -11.57
CA LEU A 127 7.75 15.88 -12.91
C LEU A 127 8.25 17.30 -13.24
N PRO A 128 8.43 17.60 -14.54
CA PRO A 128 8.71 18.97 -14.97
C PRO A 128 7.54 19.91 -14.62
N ALA A 129 7.90 21.17 -14.35
CA ALA A 129 6.93 22.22 -14.07
C ALA A 129 5.83 22.28 -15.14
N ARG A 130 4.57 22.35 -14.72
CA ARG A 130 3.42 22.43 -15.62
C ARG A 130 3.57 23.64 -16.54
N ARG A 131 3.24 23.46 -17.83
CA ARG A 131 3.39 24.52 -18.85
C ARG A 131 2.63 25.78 -18.41
N GLY A 132 3.36 26.89 -18.23
CA GLY A 132 2.80 28.18 -17.81
C GLY A 132 2.85 28.44 -16.29
N GLN A 133 3.27 27.48 -15.47
CA GLN A 133 3.62 27.71 -14.08
C GLN A 133 5.13 27.92 -13.98
N GLY A 134 5.54 29.17 -13.78
CA GLY A 134 6.92 29.45 -13.44
C GLY A 134 7.22 28.96 -12.02
N ILE A 135 8.45 28.50 -11.77
CA ILE A 135 8.95 28.18 -10.42
C ILE A 135 8.82 29.41 -9.49
N ARG A 136 8.84 30.61 -10.07
CA ARG A 136 8.66 31.86 -9.34
C ARG A 136 7.21 32.06 -8.97
N SER A 137 6.97 32.29 -7.68
CA SER A 137 5.72 32.81 -7.14
C SER A 137 5.26 34.04 -7.95
N ARG A 138 3.94 34.21 -8.08
CA ARG A 138 3.37 35.40 -8.70
C ARG A 138 3.98 36.65 -8.06
N LYS A 139 4.37 37.64 -8.88
CA LYS A 139 4.94 38.90 -8.39
C LYS A 139 4.03 39.47 -7.29
N PRO A 140 4.53 39.72 -6.07
CA PRO A 140 3.71 40.25 -4.99
C PRO A 140 3.15 41.62 -5.37
N ASN A 141 1.97 41.95 -4.81
CA ASN A 141 1.43 43.30 -4.95
C ASN A 141 2.43 44.32 -4.40
N LEU A 142 2.48 45.50 -5.02
CA LEU A 142 3.26 46.61 -4.51
C LEU A 142 2.78 46.96 -3.09
N LEU A 143 3.72 47.26 -2.20
CA LEU A 143 3.39 47.69 -0.84
C LEU A 143 2.55 48.99 -0.91
N PRO A 144 1.48 49.10 -0.10
CA PRO A 144 0.69 50.33 -0.05
C PRO A 144 1.56 51.50 0.43
N VAL A 145 1.59 52.57 -0.35
CA VAL A 145 2.18 53.84 0.07
C VAL A 145 1.13 54.55 0.93
N LEU A 146 1.39 54.64 2.24
CA LEU A 146 0.58 55.44 3.15
C LEU A 146 0.97 56.90 2.96
N HIS A 147 0.01 57.73 2.53
CA HIS A 147 0.14 59.19 2.44
C HIS A 147 -0.30 59.86 3.72
#